data_AF-A0A502JT90-F1
#
_entry.id   AF-A0A502JT90-F1
#
_cell.length_a   1.000
_cell.length_b   1.000
_cell.length_c   1.000
_cell.angle_alpha   90.00
_cell.angle_beta   90.00
_cell.angle_gamma   90.00
#
_symmetry.space_group_name_H-M   'P 1'
#
loop_
_entity.id
_entity.type
_entity.pdbx_description
1 polymer ?
#
loop_
_entity_poly.entity_id
_entity_poly.type
_entity_poly.pdbx_seq_one_letter_code
_entity_poly.pdbx_strand_id
1 'polypeptide(L)'
;MSQPIYKRILLKLSGEALQGEEGFGIDPSILDRMALEIKELVEMGVEVGVVLGGGNLFRGAKLAKAGMNRVVGDHMGMLATVMNGLAMRDSLFRADVNAKLMSAFQLNGICDTYNWSEAIKMLREKRVVIFSAGTGSPFFTTDSAACLRGIEIEADVVLKATKVDGVYDCDPAKNADAKLYKQLSYAEVIDKELQVMDLAAFTLARDHHMPIRVFNMGKPGALHRVVMGTEEGTIIA
;
A
#
# COMPACT_ATOMS: atom_id res chain seq x y z
N MET A 1 -3.62 -28.45 -1.92
CA MET A 1 -3.84 -27.02 -2.22
C MET A 1 -2.47 -26.38 -2.35
N SER A 2 -2.24 -25.59 -3.40
CA SER A 2 -1.00 -24.83 -3.57
C SER A 2 -0.83 -23.86 -2.39
N GLN A 3 0.39 -23.77 -1.83
CA GLN A 3 0.69 -22.87 -0.71
C GLN A 3 1.10 -21.47 -1.23
N PRO A 4 0.77 -20.40 -0.50
CA PRO A 4 1.26 -19.05 -0.83
C PRO A 4 2.80 -18.99 -0.74
N ILE A 5 3.44 -18.22 -1.62
CA ILE A 5 4.90 -18.07 -1.64
C ILE A 5 5.42 -17.05 -0.61
N TYR A 6 4.52 -16.26 -0.03
CA TYR A 6 4.81 -15.31 1.03
C TYR A 6 4.03 -15.68 2.29
N LYS A 7 4.71 -15.64 3.44
CA LYS A 7 4.10 -15.82 4.75
C LYS A 7 3.53 -14.50 5.27
N ARG A 8 4.26 -13.40 5.09
CA ARG A 8 3.88 -12.06 5.54
C ARG A 8 4.08 -11.05 4.42
N ILE A 9 3.06 -10.26 4.14
CA ILE A 9 3.11 -9.22 3.12
C ILE A 9 2.80 -7.86 3.72
N LEU A 10 3.29 -6.81 3.06
CA LEU A 10 2.78 -5.47 3.25
C LEU A 10 2.13 -4.98 1.95
N LEU A 11 0.80 -4.90 1.95
CA LEU A 11 0.02 -4.38 0.84
C LEU A 11 -0.11 -2.86 0.93
N LYS A 12 0.48 -2.16 -0.03
CA LYS A 12 0.31 -0.72 -0.19
C LYS A 12 -0.76 -0.42 -1.22
N LEU A 13 -1.84 0.22 -0.77
CA LEU A 13 -2.94 0.69 -1.61
C LEU A 13 -2.82 2.21 -1.80
N SER A 14 -2.88 2.69 -3.04
CA SER A 14 -3.03 4.12 -3.30
C SER A 14 -4.42 4.59 -2.85
N GLY A 15 -4.52 5.77 -2.25
CA GLY A 15 -5.84 6.36 -1.93
C GLY A 15 -6.69 6.53 -3.19
N GLU A 16 -6.07 6.89 -4.31
CA GLU A 16 -6.74 7.05 -5.62
C GLU A 16 -7.35 5.76 -6.16
N ALA A 17 -6.91 4.61 -5.67
CA ALA A 17 -7.51 3.33 -6.01
C ALA A 17 -8.90 3.18 -5.37
N LEU A 18 -9.21 3.93 -4.31
CA LEU A 18 -10.49 3.90 -3.60
C LEU A 18 -11.56 4.82 -4.20
N GLN A 19 -11.27 5.64 -5.21
CA GLN A 19 -12.18 6.71 -5.66
C GLN A 19 -13.33 6.25 -6.56
N GLY A 20 -13.27 5.04 -7.13
CA GLY A 20 -14.25 4.61 -8.11
C GLY A 20 -14.34 5.52 -9.33
N GLU A 21 -15.54 5.62 -9.90
CA GLU A 21 -15.85 6.45 -11.07
C GLU A 21 -16.09 7.92 -10.73
N GLU A 22 -16.52 8.24 -9.50
CA GLU A 22 -16.83 9.62 -9.07
C GLU A 22 -15.58 10.50 -8.93
N GLY A 23 -14.39 9.89 -8.84
CA GLY A 23 -13.11 10.61 -8.85
C GLY A 23 -12.78 11.39 -7.57
N PHE A 24 -13.58 11.22 -6.50
CA PHE A 24 -13.36 11.76 -5.16
C PHE A 24 -13.95 10.83 -4.10
N GLY A 25 -13.42 10.87 -2.88
CA GLY A 25 -14.00 10.11 -1.76
C GLY A 25 -13.62 8.64 -1.78
N ILE A 26 -14.55 7.79 -1.34
CA ILE A 26 -14.35 6.35 -1.19
C ILE A 26 -15.54 5.63 -1.83
N ASP A 27 -15.27 4.78 -2.80
CA ASP A 27 -16.24 3.88 -3.43
C ASP A 27 -16.42 2.62 -2.55
N PRO A 28 -17.62 2.39 -2.01
CA PRO A 28 -17.89 1.22 -1.18
C PRO A 28 -17.66 -0.10 -1.89
N SER A 29 -17.93 -0.18 -3.19
CA SER A 29 -17.77 -1.41 -3.98
C SER A 29 -16.31 -1.83 -4.09
N ILE A 30 -15.40 -0.85 -4.22
CA ILE A 30 -13.97 -1.11 -4.24
C ILE A 30 -13.47 -1.56 -2.87
N LEU A 31 -13.92 -0.91 -1.79
CA LEU A 31 -13.58 -1.33 -0.44
C LEU A 31 -14.00 -2.77 -0.17
N ASP A 32 -15.25 -3.11 -0.50
CA ASP A 32 -15.79 -4.45 -0.25
C ASP A 32 -15.07 -5.51 -1.09
N ARG A 33 -14.72 -5.20 -2.35
CA ARG A 33 -13.86 -6.06 -3.16
C ARG A 33 -12.49 -6.27 -2.51
N MET A 34 -11.84 -5.21 -2.02
CA MET A 34 -10.54 -5.31 -1.36
C MET A 34 -10.60 -6.10 -0.05
N ALA A 35 -11.67 -5.93 0.73
CA ALA A 35 -11.87 -6.72 1.94
C ALA A 35 -11.99 -8.21 1.64
N LEU A 36 -12.68 -8.59 0.55
CA LEU A 36 -12.79 -9.97 0.09
C LEU A 36 -11.45 -10.53 -0.42
N GLU A 37 -10.67 -9.76 -1.20
CA GLU A 37 -9.35 -10.20 -1.64
C GLU A 37 -8.37 -10.37 -0.46
N ILE A 38 -8.44 -9.49 0.55
CA ILE A 38 -7.64 -9.64 1.78
C ILE A 38 -8.12 -10.83 2.60
N LYS A 39 -9.43 -11.06 2.68
CA LYS A 39 -10.02 -12.21 3.38
C LYS A 39 -9.45 -13.52 2.84
N GLU A 40 -9.42 -13.68 1.53
CA GLU A 40 -8.87 -14.86 0.86
C GLU A 40 -7.42 -15.12 1.31
N LEU A 41 -6.57 -14.09 1.37
CA LEU A 41 -5.19 -14.23 1.84
C LEU A 41 -5.09 -14.65 3.32
N VAL A 42 -5.93 -14.07 4.18
CA VAL A 42 -5.96 -14.40 5.61
C VAL A 42 -6.41 -15.85 5.82
N GLU A 43 -7.41 -16.31 5.08
CA GLU A 43 -7.88 -17.71 5.10
C GLU A 43 -6.82 -18.70 4.61
N MET A 44 -5.92 -18.26 3.73
CA MET A 44 -4.73 -19.02 3.30
C MET A 44 -3.58 -18.98 4.33
N GLY A 45 -3.75 -18.28 5.45
CA GLY A 45 -2.76 -18.16 6.52
C GLY A 45 -1.70 -17.08 6.31
N VAL A 46 -1.87 -16.21 5.31
CA VAL A 46 -0.95 -15.09 5.06
C VAL A 46 -1.17 -13.98 6.10
N GLU A 47 -0.08 -13.42 6.60
CA GLU A 47 -0.10 -12.29 7.53
C GLU A 47 -0.09 -10.99 6.74
N VAL A 48 -1.15 -10.19 6.85
CA VAL A 48 -1.38 -9.03 5.98
C VAL A 48 -1.25 -7.73 6.75
N GLY A 49 -0.19 -6.97 6.47
CA GLY A 49 -0.10 -5.55 6.80
C GLY A 49 -0.60 -4.70 5.63
N VAL A 50 -1.28 -3.58 5.91
CA VAL A 50 -1.85 -2.70 4.88
C VAL A 50 -1.43 -1.26 5.13
N VAL A 51 -0.96 -0.56 4.09
CA VAL A 51 -0.73 0.89 4.10
C VAL A 51 -1.65 1.54 3.06
N LEU A 52 -2.45 2.52 3.48
CA LEU A 52 -3.38 3.24 2.61
C LEU A 52 -2.89 4.66 2.34
N GLY A 53 -2.87 5.07 1.08
CA GLY A 53 -2.69 6.47 0.69
C GLY A 53 -3.93 7.32 0.98
N GLY A 54 -3.77 8.65 1.05
CA GLY A 54 -4.86 9.61 1.32
C GLY A 54 -5.27 10.47 0.12
N GLY A 55 -4.69 10.20 -1.05
CA GLY A 55 -4.79 11.06 -2.25
C GLY A 55 -6.19 11.21 -2.86
N ASN A 56 -7.14 10.40 -2.40
CA ASN A 56 -8.56 10.46 -2.75
C ASN A 56 -9.35 11.55 -2.03
N LEU A 57 -8.90 11.94 -0.84
CA LEU A 57 -9.53 13.00 -0.04
C LEU A 57 -8.69 14.26 -0.07
N PHE A 58 -7.38 14.12 0.12
CA PHE A 58 -6.46 15.24 0.23
C PHE A 58 -5.13 14.97 -0.48
N ARG A 59 -4.65 15.97 -1.24
CA ARG A 59 -3.30 15.99 -1.81
C ARG A 59 -2.55 17.22 -1.33
N GLY A 60 -1.68 17.05 -0.34
CA GLY A 60 -0.88 18.14 0.26
C GLY A 60 -0.13 18.98 -0.78
N ALA A 61 0.44 18.35 -1.82
CA ALA A 61 1.15 19.06 -2.89
C ALA A 61 0.23 19.99 -3.74
N LYS A 62 -1.04 19.62 -3.96
CA LYS A 62 -1.99 20.50 -4.68
C LYS A 62 -2.39 21.69 -3.81
N LEU A 63 -2.62 21.48 -2.52
CA LEU A 63 -2.96 22.54 -1.57
C LEU A 63 -1.77 23.50 -1.34
N ALA A 64 -0.55 22.97 -1.30
CA ALA A 64 0.65 23.80 -1.19
C ALA A 64 0.82 24.73 -2.40
N LYS A 65 0.54 24.23 -3.62
CA LYS A 65 0.49 25.07 -4.82
C LYS A 65 -0.60 26.16 -4.76
N ALA A 66 -1.65 25.95 -3.98
CA ALA A 66 -2.70 26.93 -3.71
C ALA A 66 -2.37 27.90 -2.55
N GLY A 67 -1.14 27.89 -2.04
CA GLY A 67 -0.67 28.80 -0.98
C GLY A 67 -0.73 28.25 0.44
N MET A 68 -1.17 26.99 0.63
CA MET A 68 -1.18 26.36 1.95
C MET A 68 0.24 26.00 2.41
N ASN A 69 0.51 26.09 3.71
CA ASN A 69 1.75 25.58 4.28
C ASN A 69 1.89 24.07 4.01
N ARG A 70 3.05 23.64 3.49
CA ARG A 70 3.30 22.24 3.12
C ARG A 70 3.11 21.26 4.28
N VAL A 71 3.55 21.61 5.49
CA VAL A 71 3.42 20.75 6.68
C VAL A 71 1.95 20.54 7.03
N VAL A 72 1.14 21.60 6.98
CA VAL A 72 -0.31 21.50 7.20
C VAL A 72 -0.97 20.63 6.14
N GLY A 73 -0.61 20.81 4.87
CA GLY A 73 -1.11 19.97 3.77
C GLY A 73 -0.76 18.48 3.96
N ASP A 74 0.44 18.17 4.45
CA ASP A 74 0.85 16.80 4.74
C ASP A 74 0.13 16.23 5.98
N HIS A 75 -0.13 17.04 7.02
CA HIS A 75 -0.98 16.63 8.15
C HIS A 75 -2.41 16.28 7.70
N MET A 76 -3.01 17.08 6.81
CA MET A 76 -4.31 16.78 6.22
C MET A 76 -4.26 15.48 5.40
N GLY A 77 -3.18 15.27 4.64
CA GLY A 77 -2.92 14.01 3.94
C GLY A 77 -2.82 12.82 4.89
N MET A 78 -2.15 12.96 6.03
CA MET A 78 -2.07 11.89 7.04
C MET A 78 -3.45 11.60 7.65
N LEU A 79 -4.25 12.62 7.98
CA LEU A 79 -5.62 12.41 8.45
C LEU A 79 -6.50 11.72 7.40
N ALA A 80 -6.32 12.03 6.11
CA ALA A 80 -6.99 11.31 5.02
C ALA A 80 -6.69 9.81 5.02
N THR A 81 -5.44 9.42 5.28
CA THR A 81 -5.08 7.99 5.38
C THR A 81 -5.73 7.32 6.59
N VAL A 82 -6.00 8.05 7.68
CA VAL A 82 -6.74 7.53 8.84
C VAL A 82 -8.21 7.34 8.48
N MET A 83 -8.83 8.28 7.76
CA MET A 83 -10.21 8.14 7.27
C MET A 83 -10.36 6.92 6.36
N ASN A 84 -9.44 6.71 5.42
CA ASN A 84 -9.41 5.51 4.58
C ASN A 84 -9.18 4.24 5.42
N GLY A 85 -8.30 4.30 6.42
CA GLY A 85 -8.05 3.18 7.34
C GLY A 85 -9.28 2.78 8.15
N LEU A 86 -10.09 3.74 8.59
CA LEU A 86 -11.36 3.49 9.28
C LEU A 86 -12.35 2.78 8.35
N ALA A 87 -12.51 3.28 7.12
CA ALA A 87 -13.42 2.69 6.14
C ALA A 87 -13.00 1.27 5.73
N MET A 88 -11.69 1.04 5.54
CA MET A 88 -11.14 -0.30 5.27
C MET A 88 -11.34 -1.25 6.45
N ARG A 89 -11.09 -0.79 7.70
CA ARG A 89 -11.32 -1.62 8.90
C ARG A 89 -12.78 -2.05 9.02
N ASP A 90 -13.71 -1.14 8.77
CA ASP A 90 -15.14 -1.44 8.79
C ASP A 90 -15.52 -2.47 7.70
N SER A 91 -15.05 -2.28 6.47
CA SER A 91 -15.30 -3.24 5.38
C SER A 91 -14.72 -4.63 5.68
N LEU A 92 -13.52 -4.71 6.28
CA LEU A 92 -12.94 -5.96 6.76
C LEU A 92 -13.81 -6.61 7.86
N PHE A 93 -14.31 -5.85 8.83
CA PHE A 93 -15.22 -6.38 9.85
C PHE A 93 -16.54 -6.87 9.25
N ARG A 94 -17.13 -6.14 8.31
CA ARG A 94 -18.34 -6.59 7.59
C ARG A 94 -18.09 -7.86 6.77
N ALA A 95 -16.86 -8.09 6.32
CA ALA A 95 -16.42 -9.31 5.66
C ALA A 95 -16.01 -10.45 6.61
N ASP A 96 -16.19 -10.28 7.93
CA ASP A 96 -15.77 -11.23 8.98
C ASP A 96 -14.25 -11.45 9.05
N VAL A 97 -13.48 -10.38 8.82
CA VAL A 97 -12.02 -10.37 8.93
C VAL A 97 -11.59 -9.52 10.11
N ASN A 98 -10.87 -10.12 11.05
CA ASN A 98 -10.30 -9.40 12.18
C ASN A 98 -9.23 -8.40 11.71
N ALA A 99 -9.44 -7.12 11.96
CA ALA A 99 -8.53 -6.05 11.59
C ALA A 99 -8.22 -5.10 12.76
N LYS A 100 -7.02 -4.52 12.75
CA LYS A 100 -6.57 -3.51 13.71
C LYS A 100 -6.05 -2.29 12.96
N LEU A 101 -6.55 -1.11 13.30
CA LEU A 101 -6.08 0.17 12.74
C LEU A 101 -5.08 0.81 13.71
N MET A 102 -3.90 1.11 13.20
CA MET A 102 -2.79 1.74 13.93
C MET A 102 -2.35 3.02 13.21
N SER A 103 -2.30 4.13 13.91
CA SER A 103 -1.86 5.43 13.40
C SER A 103 -0.45 5.76 13.87
N ALA A 104 0.36 6.36 12.99
CA ALA A 104 1.71 6.84 13.34
C ALA A 104 1.72 7.93 14.41
N PHE A 105 0.62 8.66 14.60
CA PHE A 105 0.42 9.57 15.73
C PHE A 105 -0.85 9.22 16.52
N GLN A 106 -0.89 9.65 17.78
CA GLN A 106 -1.95 9.29 18.71
C GLN A 106 -3.30 9.93 18.36
N LEU A 107 -4.35 9.09 18.25
CA LEU A 107 -5.73 9.49 17.98
C LEU A 107 -6.69 8.74 18.93
N ASN A 108 -6.72 9.20 20.18
CA ASN A 108 -7.49 8.57 21.25
C ASN A 108 -8.98 8.43 20.90
N GLY A 109 -9.53 7.23 21.13
CA GLY A 109 -10.94 6.92 20.85
C GLY A 109 -11.26 6.57 19.39
N ILE A 110 -10.32 6.75 18.45
CA ILE A 110 -10.53 6.47 17.03
C ILE A 110 -9.80 5.19 16.61
N CYS A 111 -8.50 5.12 16.90
CA CYS A 111 -7.63 3.99 16.57
C CYS A 111 -6.44 3.92 17.51
N ASP A 112 -5.71 2.81 17.45
CA ASP A 112 -4.54 2.62 18.28
C ASP A 112 -3.36 3.44 17.75
N THR A 113 -2.47 3.88 18.64
CA THR A 113 -1.17 4.38 18.22
C THR A 113 -0.30 3.20 17.77
N TYR A 114 0.45 3.36 16.68
CA TYR A 114 1.35 2.33 16.19
C TYR A 114 2.34 1.91 17.28
N ASN A 115 2.38 0.61 17.53
CA ASN A 115 3.38 -0.05 18.34
C ASN A 115 3.85 -1.30 17.60
N TRP A 116 5.16 -1.38 17.34
CA TRP A 116 5.76 -2.47 16.59
C TRP A 116 5.48 -3.85 17.19
N SER A 117 5.66 -4.01 18.50
CA SER A 117 5.47 -5.30 19.17
C SER A 117 4.02 -5.79 19.11
N GLU A 118 3.06 -4.87 19.27
CA GLU A 118 1.63 -5.20 19.10
C GLU A 118 1.30 -5.50 17.64
N ALA A 119 1.85 -4.76 16.67
CA ALA A 119 1.64 -5.05 15.25
C ALA A 119 2.11 -6.46 14.88
N ILE A 120 3.30 -6.86 15.32
CA ILE A 120 3.83 -8.22 15.12
C ILE A 120 2.92 -9.27 15.76
N LYS A 121 2.44 -9.03 16.99
CA LYS A 121 1.51 -9.93 17.68
C LYS A 121 0.21 -10.09 16.91
N MET A 122 -0.42 -9.00 16.49
CA MET A 122 -1.67 -9.01 15.72
C MET A 122 -1.51 -9.79 14.40
N LEU A 123 -0.40 -9.57 13.68
CA LEU A 123 -0.10 -10.29 12.44
C LEU A 123 0.05 -11.80 12.66
N ARG A 124 0.76 -12.21 13.73
CA ARG A 124 0.91 -13.63 14.12
C ARG A 124 -0.43 -14.28 14.47
N GLU A 125 -1.36 -13.52 15.05
CA GLU A 125 -2.75 -13.92 15.33
C GLU A 125 -3.66 -13.89 14.09
N LYS A 126 -3.10 -13.70 12.88
CA LYS A 126 -3.83 -13.59 11.60
C LYS A 126 -4.86 -12.46 11.58
N ARG A 127 -4.62 -11.41 12.36
CA ARG A 127 -5.38 -10.16 12.27
C ARG A 127 -4.70 -9.25 11.26
N VAL A 128 -5.48 -8.66 10.36
CA VAL A 128 -5.00 -7.65 9.41
C VAL A 128 -4.58 -6.41 10.19
N VAL A 129 -3.39 -5.87 9.92
CA VAL A 129 -2.93 -4.61 10.55
C VAL A 129 -2.90 -3.51 9.51
N ILE A 130 -3.70 -2.47 9.73
CA ILE A 130 -3.78 -1.29 8.87
C ILE A 130 -2.93 -0.19 9.50
N PHE A 131 -1.92 0.27 8.78
CA PHE A 131 -1.07 1.39 9.17
C PHE A 131 -1.54 2.67 8.47
N SER A 132 -1.90 3.66 9.26
CA SER A 132 -2.32 4.99 8.81
C SER A 132 -1.37 6.08 9.35
N ALA A 133 -1.57 7.30 8.86
CA ALA A 133 -0.72 8.46 9.08
C ALA A 133 0.72 8.33 8.57
N GLY A 134 0.98 7.38 7.66
CA GLY A 134 2.27 7.23 7.00
C GLY A 134 3.42 7.01 7.98
N THR A 135 4.49 7.80 7.84
CA THR A 135 5.63 7.81 8.77
C THR A 135 5.36 8.66 10.02
N GLY A 136 4.25 9.39 10.07
CA GLY A 136 3.94 10.39 11.10
C GLY A 136 4.66 11.73 10.90
N SER A 137 5.48 11.86 9.84
CA SER A 137 6.25 13.06 9.55
C SER A 137 5.83 13.70 8.21
N PRO A 138 5.77 15.04 8.11
CA PRO A 138 5.61 15.73 6.83
C PRO A 138 6.81 15.45 5.91
N PHE A 139 6.67 15.77 4.62
CA PHE A 139 7.64 15.58 3.55
C PHE A 139 7.89 14.13 3.10
N PHE A 140 7.31 13.14 3.77
CA PHE A 140 7.34 11.74 3.35
C PHE A 140 6.06 11.33 2.61
N THR A 141 6.18 10.29 1.78
CA THR A 141 5.02 9.73 1.08
C THR A 141 4.50 8.48 1.79
N THR A 142 3.34 7.98 1.34
CA THR A 142 2.83 6.68 1.78
C THR A 142 3.62 5.50 1.22
N ASP A 143 4.42 5.70 0.17
CA ASP A 143 5.37 4.68 -0.28
C ASP A 143 6.54 4.59 0.71
N SER A 144 7.04 5.72 1.24
CA SER A 144 8.06 5.71 2.31
C SER A 144 7.57 4.98 3.55
N ALA A 145 6.31 5.20 3.93
CA ALA A 145 5.67 4.49 5.04
C ALA A 145 5.51 2.99 4.76
N ALA A 146 5.23 2.61 3.52
CA ALA A 146 5.13 1.21 3.15
C ALA A 146 6.49 0.51 3.24
N CYS A 147 7.54 1.08 2.67
CA CYS A 147 8.89 0.52 2.82
C CYS A 147 9.28 0.43 4.31
N LEU A 148 9.08 1.50 5.08
CA LEU A 148 9.38 1.52 6.52
C LEU A 148 8.62 0.43 7.30
N ARG A 149 7.29 0.39 7.18
CA ARG A 149 6.48 -0.59 7.92
C ARG A 149 6.73 -2.01 7.44
N GLY A 150 6.96 -2.22 6.14
CA GLY A 150 7.32 -3.52 5.58
C GLY A 150 8.61 -4.07 6.19
N ILE A 151 9.62 -3.21 6.35
CA ILE A 151 10.88 -3.58 7.00
C ILE A 151 10.67 -3.86 8.49
N GLU A 152 9.99 -2.96 9.21
CA GLU A 152 9.75 -3.12 10.65
C GLU A 152 8.96 -4.38 10.98
N ILE A 153 7.94 -4.72 10.19
CA ILE A 153 7.17 -5.94 10.38
C ILE A 153 7.84 -7.17 9.76
N GLU A 154 9.06 -7.07 9.21
CA GLU A 154 9.75 -8.19 8.57
C GLU A 154 8.86 -8.87 7.50
N ALA A 155 8.21 -8.07 6.64
CA ALA A 155 7.44 -8.60 5.53
C ALA A 155 8.38 -9.27 4.51
N ASP A 156 7.90 -10.35 3.88
CA ASP A 156 8.64 -11.03 2.81
C ASP A 156 8.67 -10.17 1.52
N VAL A 157 7.68 -9.29 1.35
CA VAL A 157 7.54 -8.41 0.19
C VAL A 157 6.62 -7.22 0.49
N VAL A 158 6.92 -6.07 -0.12
CA VAL A 158 6.00 -4.93 -0.25
C VAL A 158 5.25 -5.02 -1.58
N LEU A 159 3.94 -5.21 -1.52
CA LEU A 159 3.07 -5.26 -2.69
C LEU A 159 2.48 -3.88 -2.97
N LYS A 160 2.96 -3.20 -4.02
CA LYS A 160 2.46 -1.88 -4.43
C LYS A 160 1.35 -2.05 -5.46
N ALA A 161 0.10 -1.88 -5.01
CA ALA A 161 -1.07 -1.87 -5.86
C ALA A 161 -1.18 -0.56 -6.63
N THR A 162 -1.30 -0.66 -7.96
CA THR A 162 -1.43 0.48 -8.87
C THR A 162 -2.57 0.27 -9.88
N LYS A 163 -2.76 1.23 -10.79
CA LYS A 163 -3.72 1.14 -11.91
C LYS A 163 -3.10 0.58 -13.20
N VAL A 164 -1.79 0.33 -13.20
CA VAL A 164 -1.04 -0.22 -14.34
C VAL A 164 -0.49 -1.60 -13.99
N ASP A 165 -0.15 -2.39 -15.00
CA ASP A 165 0.20 -3.81 -14.81
C ASP A 165 1.52 -4.02 -14.07
N GLY A 166 2.42 -3.04 -14.06
CA GLY A 166 3.68 -3.08 -13.34
C GLY A 166 4.53 -1.89 -13.71
N VAL A 167 5.84 -2.08 -13.78
CA VAL A 167 6.81 -1.06 -14.17
C VAL A 167 7.06 -1.15 -15.68
N TYR A 168 6.80 -0.04 -16.37
CA TYR A 168 7.04 0.11 -17.80
C TYR A 168 8.30 0.94 -18.06
N ASP A 169 8.88 0.80 -19.24
CA ASP A 169 9.97 1.64 -19.72
C ASP A 169 9.56 3.11 -19.94
N CYS A 170 8.27 3.36 -20.18
CA CYS A 170 7.68 4.68 -20.28
C CYS A 170 6.19 4.64 -19.91
N ASP A 171 5.53 5.80 -19.84
CA ASP A 171 4.12 5.91 -19.44
C ASP A 171 3.20 5.21 -20.47
N PRO A 172 2.55 4.07 -20.12
CA PRO A 172 1.72 3.31 -21.06
C PRO A 172 0.43 4.05 -21.44
N ALA A 173 0.02 5.09 -20.69
CA ALA A 173 -1.12 5.92 -21.07
C ALA A 173 -0.77 6.92 -22.18
N LYS A 174 0.52 7.18 -22.41
CA LYS A 174 1.02 8.13 -23.43
C LYS A 174 1.71 7.44 -24.59
N ASN A 175 2.24 6.24 -24.37
CA ASN A 175 2.94 5.47 -25.38
C ASN A 175 2.36 4.04 -25.46
N ALA A 176 1.75 3.71 -26.60
CA ALA A 176 1.18 2.38 -26.84
C ALA A 176 2.26 1.27 -26.95
N ASP A 177 3.50 1.64 -27.27
CA ASP A 177 4.63 0.72 -27.39
C ASP A 177 5.38 0.51 -26.06
N ALA A 178 4.84 1.02 -24.95
CA ALA A 178 5.44 0.88 -23.63
C ALA A 178 5.62 -0.59 -23.25
N LYS A 179 6.83 -0.97 -22.85
CA LYS A 179 7.20 -2.34 -22.53
C LYS A 179 7.19 -2.57 -21.03
N LEU A 180 6.41 -3.57 -20.62
CA LEU A 180 6.35 -4.03 -19.24
C LEU A 180 7.60 -4.84 -18.89
N TYR A 181 8.29 -4.46 -17.82
CA TYR A 181 9.33 -5.29 -17.23
C TYR A 181 8.72 -6.36 -16.32
N LYS A 182 9.21 -7.60 -16.40
CA LYS A 182 8.78 -8.67 -15.46
C LYS A 182 9.61 -8.67 -14.18
N GLN A 183 10.90 -8.40 -14.31
CA GLN A 183 11.88 -8.39 -13.22
C GLN A 183 12.82 -7.20 -13.43
N LEU A 184 13.20 -6.55 -12.33
CA LEU A 184 14.18 -5.48 -12.29
C LEU A 184 15.02 -5.62 -11.03
N SER A 185 16.29 -5.27 -11.11
CA SER A 185 17.10 -5.00 -9.94
C SER A 185 16.91 -3.57 -9.45
N TYR A 186 17.24 -3.32 -8.19
CA TYR A 186 17.28 -1.97 -7.64
C TYR A 186 18.19 -1.02 -8.42
N ALA A 187 19.33 -1.52 -8.94
CA ALA A 187 20.25 -0.74 -9.75
C ALA A 187 19.64 -0.36 -11.10
N GLU A 188 18.99 -1.31 -11.79
CA GLU A 188 18.35 -1.03 -13.08
C GLU A 188 17.24 0.02 -12.99
N VAL A 189 16.46 0.03 -11.90
CA VAL A 189 15.43 1.05 -11.69
C VAL A 189 16.04 2.45 -11.58
N ILE A 190 17.17 2.58 -10.87
CA ILE A 190 17.89 3.85 -10.70
C ILE A 190 18.54 4.27 -12.02
N ASP A 191 19.28 3.37 -12.67
CA ASP A 191 20.02 3.65 -13.90
C ASP A 191 19.11 4.04 -15.07
N LYS A 192 17.89 3.47 -15.11
CA LYS A 192 16.87 3.76 -16.13
C LYS A 192 15.87 4.85 -15.69
N GLU A 193 16.04 5.43 -14.50
CA GLU A 193 15.14 6.44 -13.90
C GLU A 193 13.66 6.04 -13.89
N LEU A 194 13.37 4.74 -13.70
CA LEU A 194 12.00 4.20 -13.76
C LEU A 194 11.17 4.69 -12.57
N GLN A 195 9.95 5.15 -12.85
CA GLN A 195 9.06 5.74 -11.85
C GLN A 195 8.31 4.66 -11.06
N VAL A 196 8.95 4.13 -10.01
CA VAL A 196 8.36 3.09 -9.13
C VAL A 196 7.76 3.69 -7.87
N MET A 197 8.56 4.44 -7.12
CA MET A 197 8.26 5.13 -5.86
C MET A 197 9.09 6.42 -5.82
N ASP A 198 8.87 7.30 -4.82
CA ASP A 198 9.83 8.35 -4.56
C ASP A 198 11.20 7.77 -4.14
N LEU A 199 12.27 8.49 -4.46
CA LEU A 199 13.63 8.00 -4.26
C LEU A 199 13.96 7.67 -2.79
N ALA A 200 13.36 8.39 -1.84
CA ALA A 200 13.59 8.14 -0.41
C ALA A 200 13.00 6.78 0.01
N ALA A 201 11.76 6.49 -0.38
CA ALA A 201 11.13 5.18 -0.18
C ALA A 201 11.92 4.05 -0.86
N PHE A 202 12.29 4.27 -2.13
CA PHE A 202 12.99 3.27 -2.93
C PHE A 202 14.37 2.93 -2.37
N THR A 203 15.13 3.94 -1.95
CA THR A 203 16.45 3.76 -1.32
C THR A 203 16.34 3.01 0.00
N LEU A 204 15.33 3.33 0.83
CA LEU A 204 15.09 2.62 2.09
C LEU A 204 14.82 1.12 1.84
N ALA A 205 14.01 0.78 0.84
CA ALA A 205 13.74 -0.61 0.49
C ALA A 205 14.99 -1.33 -0.03
N ARG A 206 15.77 -0.67 -0.90
CA ARG A 206 17.04 -1.20 -1.44
C ARG A 206 18.02 -1.55 -0.32
N ASP A 207 18.28 -0.60 0.58
CA ASP A 207 19.32 -0.75 1.59
C ASP A 207 19.01 -1.88 2.59
N HIS A 208 17.74 -2.24 2.71
CA HIS A 208 17.26 -3.36 3.51
C HIS A 208 16.91 -4.63 2.69
N HIS A 209 17.22 -4.65 1.39
CA HIS A 209 16.91 -5.75 0.48
C HIS A 209 15.43 -6.18 0.51
N MET A 210 14.52 -5.24 0.76
CA MET A 210 13.09 -5.50 0.86
C MET A 210 12.50 -5.69 -0.54
N PRO A 211 12.00 -6.87 -0.95
CA PRO A 211 11.47 -7.02 -2.30
C PRO A 211 10.22 -6.15 -2.51
N ILE A 212 10.08 -5.55 -3.69
CA ILE A 212 8.88 -4.77 -4.08
C ILE A 212 8.23 -5.43 -5.28
N ARG A 213 6.92 -5.69 -5.22
CA ARG A 213 6.15 -6.12 -6.38
C ARG A 213 5.09 -5.11 -6.74
N VAL A 214 5.17 -4.58 -7.96
CA VAL A 214 4.21 -3.62 -8.52
C VAL A 214 3.22 -4.38 -9.40
N PHE A 215 1.93 -4.21 -9.16
CA PHE A 215 0.87 -4.91 -9.90
C PHE A 215 -0.40 -4.07 -10.03
N ASN A 216 -1.31 -4.49 -10.90
CA ASN A 216 -2.60 -3.82 -11.14
C ASN A 216 -3.71 -4.39 -10.26
N MET A 217 -4.24 -3.58 -9.33
CA MET A 217 -5.38 -3.97 -8.49
C MET A 217 -6.74 -3.85 -9.19
N GLY A 218 -6.76 -3.25 -10.39
CA GLY A 218 -7.94 -3.22 -11.23
C GLY A 218 -8.33 -4.61 -11.73
N LYS A 219 -7.36 -5.51 -11.88
CA LYS A 219 -7.55 -6.90 -12.33
C LYS A 219 -8.03 -7.78 -11.18
N PRO A 220 -9.27 -8.30 -11.21
CA PRO A 220 -9.75 -9.19 -10.17
C PRO A 220 -8.83 -10.39 -9.95
N GLY A 221 -8.57 -10.71 -8.68
CA GLY A 221 -7.70 -11.83 -8.29
C GLY A 221 -6.21 -11.63 -8.56
N ALA A 222 -5.77 -10.43 -8.98
CA ALA A 222 -4.34 -10.14 -9.16
C ALA A 222 -3.57 -10.26 -7.85
N LEU A 223 -4.14 -9.83 -6.72
CA LEU A 223 -3.52 -9.98 -5.41
C LEU A 223 -3.27 -11.45 -5.05
N HIS A 224 -4.30 -12.30 -5.21
CA HIS A 224 -4.16 -13.75 -5.02
C HIS A 224 -3.07 -14.33 -5.94
N ARG A 225 -3.12 -14.01 -7.24
CA ARG A 225 -2.11 -14.44 -8.23
C ARG A 225 -0.68 -14.06 -7.84
N VAL A 226 -0.47 -12.84 -7.36
CA VAL A 226 0.81 -12.37 -6.85
C VAL A 226 1.30 -13.20 -5.68
N VAL A 227 0.44 -13.47 -4.70
CA VAL A 227 0.77 -14.22 -3.48
C VAL A 227 0.97 -15.71 -3.75
N MET A 228 0.36 -16.24 -4.81
CA MET A 228 0.58 -17.59 -5.29
C MET A 228 1.84 -17.76 -6.16
N GLY A 229 2.58 -16.69 -6.40
CA GLY A 229 3.83 -16.74 -7.17
C GLY A 229 3.64 -16.85 -8.67
N THR A 230 2.44 -16.57 -9.19
CA THR A 230 2.22 -16.47 -10.64
C THR A 230 2.88 -15.20 -11.21
N GLU A 231 3.13 -15.19 -12.52
CA GLU A 231 3.69 -14.02 -13.23
C GLU A 231 2.65 -12.89 -13.31
N GLU A 232 2.50 -12.12 -12.24
CA GLU A 232 1.69 -10.90 -12.19
C GLU A 232 2.56 -9.70 -11.81
N GLY A 233 2.57 -8.71 -12.71
CA GLY A 233 3.30 -7.46 -12.58
C GLY A 233 4.82 -7.57 -12.61
N THR A 234 5.49 -6.65 -11.92
CA THR A 234 6.95 -6.53 -11.90
C THR A 234 7.49 -6.77 -10.51
N ILE A 235 8.44 -7.68 -10.36
CA ILE A 235 9.22 -7.84 -9.12
C ILE A 235 10.51 -7.04 -9.19
N ILE A 236 10.84 -6.35 -8.10
CA ILE A 236 12.08 -5.61 -7.89
C ILE A 236 12.79 -6.22 -6.69
N ALA A 237 13.99 -6.77 -6.91
CA ALA A 237 14.80 -7.44 -5.89
C ALA A 237 16.30 -7.30 -6.19
#